data_AF-J0CV55-F1
#
_entry.id   AF-J0CV55-F1
#
_cell.length_a   1.000
_cell.length_b   1.000
_cell.length_c   1.000
_cell.angle_alpha   90.00
_cell.angle_beta   90.00
_cell.angle_gamma   90.00
#
_symmetry.space_group_name_H-M   'P 1'
#
loop_
_entity.id
_entity.type
_entity.pdbx_description
1 polymer ?
#
loop_
_entity_poly.entity_id
_entity_poly.type
_entity_poly.pdbx_seq_one_letter_code
_entity_poly.pdbx_strand_id
1 'polypeptide(L)' 'TRLYFFADNSSSVEAILQEHPGPSQEFSITFCERAHDFLAADASHEVTVSWVPSHIGIRGNERADQLAKQAA' A
#
# COMPACT_ATOMS: atom_id res chain seq x y z
N THR A 1 -7.79 -1.62 15.85
CA THR A 1 -7.81 -0.58 14.80
C THR A 1 -7.53 -1.22 13.45
N ARG A 2 -8.22 -0.82 12.38
CA ARG A 2 -8.07 -1.45 11.06
C ARG A 2 -7.61 -0.43 10.02
N LEU A 3 -6.52 -0.74 9.31
CA LEU A 3 -5.99 0.07 8.22
C LEU A 3 -6.17 -0.65 6.88
N TYR A 4 -6.68 0.08 5.90
CA TYR A 4 -6.90 -0.42 4.54
C TYR A 4 -6.11 0.44 3.55
N PHE A 5 -5.24 -0.22 2.79
CA PHE A 5 -4.45 0.38 1.71
C PHE A 5 -4.96 -0.15 0.38
N PHE A 6 -5.28 0.76 -0.54
CA PHE A 6 -5.69 0.45 -1.89
C PHE A 6 -4.71 1.10 -2.86
N ALA A 7 -4.23 0.32 -3.83
CA ALA A 7 -3.33 0.80 -4.88
C ALA A 7 -3.67 0.12 -6.20
N ASP A 8 -3.46 0.83 -7.30
CA ASP A 8 -3.74 0.34 -8.65
C ASP A 8 -2.51 -0.19 -9.40
N ASN A 9 -1.33 0.03 -8.84
CA ASN A 9 -0.10 -0.61 -9.30
C ASN A 9 0.01 -2.02 -8.69
N SER A 10 -0.33 -3.04 -9.47
CA SER A 10 -0.26 -4.44 -9.05
C SER A 10 1.16 -4.84 -8.65
N SER A 11 2.20 -4.34 -9.34
CA SER A 11 3.59 -4.61 -8.99
C SER A 11 3.98 -4.02 -7.63
N SER A 12 3.45 -2.85 -7.26
CA SER A 12 3.70 -2.27 -5.93
C SER A 12 2.98 -3.05 -4.83
N VAL A 13 1.75 -3.50 -5.07
CA VAL A 13 1.00 -4.34 -4.11
C VAL A 13 1.70 -5.68 -3.90
N GLU A 14 2.14 -6.33 -4.97
CA GLU A 14 2.90 -7.58 -4.90
C GLU A 14 4.25 -7.38 -4.20
N ALA A 15 4.99 -6.32 -4.52
CA ALA A 15 6.30 -6.04 -3.92
C ALA A 15 6.23 -5.67 -2.43
N ILE A 16 5.10 -5.16 -1.94
CA ILE A 16 4.88 -4.93 -0.51
C ILE A 16 4.57 -6.26 0.21
N LEU A 17 3.93 -7.20 -0.49
CA LEU A 17 3.54 -8.51 0.06
C LEU A 17 4.62 -9.58 -0.10
N GLN A 18 5.65 -9.33 -0.92
CA GLN A 18 6.74 -10.26 -1.16
C GLN A 18 8.11 -9.64 -0.83
N GLU A 19 8.89 -10.34 -0.02
CA GLU A 19 10.27 -9.96 0.36
C GLU A 19 11.28 -10.23 -0.78
N HIS A 20 10.97 -9.82 -2.01
CA HIS A 20 11.87 -10.02 -3.14
C HIS A 20 12.90 -8.87 -3.27
N PRO A 21 14.19 -9.16 -3.53
CA PRO A 21 15.18 -8.13 -3.82
C PRO A 21 14.85 -7.43 -5.15
N GLY A 22 14.69 -6.11 -5.14
CA GLY A 22 14.37 -5.33 -6.33
C GLY A 22 14.47 -3.81 -6.14
N PRO A 23 14.41 -3.00 -7.21
CA PRO A 23 14.34 -1.55 -7.09
C PRO A 23 13.05 -1.16 -6.35
N SER A 24 13.16 -0.37 -5.28
CA SER A 24 12.12 -0.05 -4.27
C SER A 24 12.08 -0.95 -3.03
N GLN A 25 13.02 -1.88 -2.85
CA GLN A 25 13.11 -2.75 -1.67
C GLN A 25 13.16 -1.96 -0.34
N GLU A 26 13.80 -0.79 -0.31
CA GLU A 26 13.84 0.07 0.88
C GLU A 26 12.44 0.49 1.36
N PHE A 27 11.55 0.83 0.43
CA PHE A 27 10.18 1.23 0.76
C PHE A 27 9.32 0.04 1.20
N SER A 28 9.46 -1.12 0.55
CA SER A 28 8.77 -2.35 0.98
C SER A 28 9.23 -2.78 2.37
N ILE A 29 10.53 -2.79 2.65
CA ILE A 29 11.08 -3.11 3.98
C ILE A 29 10.52 -2.16 5.03
N THR A 30 10.63 -0.85 4.78
CA THR A 30 10.14 0.18 5.72
C THR A 30 8.65 0.01 5.98
N PHE A 31 7.85 -0.26 4.95
CA PHE A 31 6.42 -0.51 5.11
C PHE A 31 6.17 -1.74 5.99
N CYS A 32 6.84 -2.87 5.72
CA CYS A 32 6.70 -4.09 6.49
C CYS A 32 7.10 -3.92 7.96
N GLU A 33 8.22 -3.23 8.23
CA GLU A 33 8.65 -2.92 9.60
C GLU A 33 7.58 -2.11 10.35
N ARG A 34 7.07 -1.04 9.73
CA ARG A 34 6.03 -0.20 10.35
C ARG A 34 4.69 -0.91 10.51
N ALA A 35 4.32 -1.75 9.55
CA ALA A 35 3.12 -2.57 9.62
C ALA A 35 3.24 -3.59 10.75
N HIS A 36 4.40 -4.24 10.91
CA HIS A 36 4.66 -5.16 12.01
C HIS A 36 4.63 -4.45 13.36
N ASP A 37 5.27 -3.28 13.51
CA ASP A 37 5.20 -2.49 14.74
C ASP A 37 3.75 -2.15 15.11
N PHE A 38 2.95 -1.73 14.12
CA PHE A 38 1.54 -1.43 14.32
C PHE A 38 0.72 -2.66 14.74
N LEU A 39 0.94 -3.81 14.10
CA LEU A 39 0.26 -5.06 14.43
C LEU A 39 0.67 -5.61 15.79
N ALA A 40 1.95 -5.43 16.19
CA ALA A 40 2.46 -5.89 17.47
C ALA A 40 1.96 -5.05 18.65
N ALA A 41 1.56 -3.80 18.42
CA ALA A 41 1.08 -2.90 19.47
C ALA A 41 -0.25 -3.35 20.10
N ASP A 42 -1.12 -4.05 19.36
CA ASP A 42 -2.42 -4.52 19.85
C ASP A 42 -2.93 -5.68 18.99
N ALA A 43 -3.35 -6.80 19.61
CA ALA A 43 -3.81 -8.00 18.92
C ALA A 43 -5.11 -7.80 18.09
N SER A 44 -5.84 -6.70 18.31
CA SER A 44 -7.02 -6.30 17.51
C SER A 44 -6.66 -5.44 16.29
N HIS A 45 -5.37 -5.17 16.07
CA HIS A 45 -4.92 -4.43 14.90
C HIS A 45 -4.93 -5.30 13.65
N GLU A 46 -5.40 -4.73 12.54
CA GLU A 46 -5.41 -5.38 11.24
C GLU A 46 -4.91 -4.40 10.18
N VAL A 47 -4.10 -4.92 9.25
CA VAL A 47 -3.63 -4.19 8.07
C VAL A 47 -4.03 -5.00 6.85
N THR A 48 -4.74 -4.37 5.91
CA THR A 48 -5.12 -4.97 4.63
C THR A 48 -4.56 -4.13 3.49
N VAL A 49 -3.87 -4.77 2.56
CA VAL A 49 -3.41 -4.16 1.30
C VAL A 49 -4.13 -4.85 0.16
N SER A 50 -4.77 -4.10 -0.73
CA SER A 50 -5.56 -4.64 -1.82
C SER A 50 -5.32 -3.88 -3.12
N TRP A 51 -5.17 -4.62 -4.21
CA TRP A 51 -5.12 -4.05 -5.54
C TRP A 51 -6.51 -3.62 -6.00
N VAL A 52 -6.60 -2.45 -6.63
CA VAL A 52 -7.82 -1.95 -7.28
C VAL A 52 -7.55 -1.57 -8.73
N PRO A 53 -8.49 -1.77 -9.66
CA PRO A 53 -8.32 -1.33 -11.04
C PRO A 53 -8.27 0.21 -11.14
N SER A 54 -7.32 0.72 -11.93
CA SER A 54 -7.20 2.15 -12.23
C SER A 54 -8.26 2.63 -13.24
N HIS A 55 -8.61 3.91 -13.17
CA HIS A 55 -9.40 4.63 -14.18
C HIS A 55 -10.78 4.04 -14.53
N ILE A 56 -11.45 3.37 -13.59
CA ILE A 56 -12.80 2.84 -13.77
C ILE A 56 -13.90 3.54 -12.95
N GLY A 57 -13.65 4.75 -12.42
CA GLY A 57 -14.63 5.46 -11.59
C GLY A 57 -14.50 5.23 -10.07
N ILE A 58 -13.45 4.57 -9.59
CA ILE A 58 -13.21 4.45 -8.14
C ILE A 58 -12.74 5.81 -7.61
N ARG A 59 -13.68 6.59 -7.07
CA ARG A 59 -13.47 7.97 -6.59
C ARG A 59 -12.21 8.14 -5.72
N GLY A 60 -11.92 7.17 -4.85
CA GLY A 60 -10.74 7.21 -3.99
C GLY A 60 -9.43 7.10 -4.77
N ASN A 61 -9.34 6.13 -5.70
CA ASN A 61 -8.16 5.94 -6.54
C ASN A 61 -7.96 7.11 -7.50
N GLU A 62 -9.03 7.57 -8.14
CA GLU A 62 -8.96 8.72 -9.06
C GLU A 62 -8.48 9.98 -8.36
N ARG A 63 -8.89 10.18 -7.11
CA ARG A 63 -8.39 11.31 -6.31
C ARG A 63 -6.89 11.14 -6.00
N ALA A 64 -6.44 9.93 -5.66
CA ALA A 64 -5.03 9.64 -5.44
C ALA A 64 -4.21 9.90 -6.71
N ASP A 65 -4.67 9.45 -7.88
CA ASP A 65 -4.02 9.69 -9.18
C ASP A 65 -3.88 11.18 -9.49
N GLN A 66 -4.94 11.96 -9.25
CA GLN A 66 -4.91 13.41 -9.46
C GLN A 66 -3.88 14.09 -8.57
N LEU A 67 -3.82 13.71 -7.29
CA LEU A 67 -2.86 14.27 -6.34
C LEU A 67 -1.43 13.88 -6.69
N ALA A 68 -1.19 12.62 -7.08
CA ALA A 68 0.11 12.16 -7.52
C ALA A 68 0.61 12.93 -8.76
N LYS A 69 -0.26 13.17 -9.75
CA LYS A 69 0.05 13.97 -10.93
C LYS A 69 0.35 15.44 -10.63
N GLN A 70 -0.24 15.99 -9.56
CA GLN A 70 0.03 17.37 -9.13
C GLN A 70 1.38 17.53 -8.42
N ALA A 71 1.93 16.43 -7.90
CA ALA A 71 3.18 16.42 -7.15
C ALA A 71 4.41 16.00 -8.00
N ALA A 72 4.20 15.63 -9.27
CA ALA A 72 5.24 15.29 -10.24
C ALA A 72 5.81 16.53 -10.92
#